data_AF-A0A0D2QU17-F1
#
_entry.id   AF-A0A0D2QU17-F1
#
_cell.length_a   1.000
_cell.length_b   1.000
_cell.length_c   1.000
_cell.angle_alpha   90.00
_cell.angle_beta   90.00
_cell.angle_gamma   90.00
#
_symmetry.space_group_name_H-M   'P 1'
#
loop_
_entity.id
_entity.type
_entity.pdbx_description
1 polymer ?
#
loop_
_entity_poly.entity_id
_entity_poly.type
_entity_poly.pdbx_seq_one_letter_code
_entity_poly.pdbx_strand_id
1 'polypeptide(L)'
;MGTLAIDTECVDSDIYRALGFKELGKGVVGTPRILSLLSSLLEESVQRNEMESETVNFKDNVAMFHGLRAPTISIQHYIDRIFKFFNNAYYARVGGVSTAELNRLEMSFLFGLDFRLQVTVNTFQGYCCQLQKECWEGNQIERPIRACGIKDSWPSKSDTQCAPTISR
;
A
#
# COMPACT_ATOMS: atom_id res chain seq x y z
N MET A 1 3.06 23.26 -39.88
CA MET A 1 3.58 22.82 -38.56
C MET A 1 2.51 23.18 -37.53
N GLY A 2 1.53 22.30 -37.35
CA GLY A 2 0.42 22.53 -36.43
C GLY A 2 0.82 22.08 -35.03
N THR A 3 0.74 22.99 -34.07
CA THR A 3 0.77 22.65 -32.64
C THR A 3 -0.53 21.95 -32.30
N LEU A 4 -0.47 20.66 -31.96
CA LEU A 4 -1.61 19.95 -31.39
C LEU A 4 -1.86 20.52 -29.99
N ALA A 5 -2.89 21.36 -29.88
CA ALA A 5 -3.51 21.66 -28.61
C ALA A 5 -4.01 20.34 -28.02
N ILE A 6 -3.42 19.90 -26.92
CA ILE A 6 -3.97 18.79 -26.15
C ILE A 6 -5.09 19.40 -25.31
N ASP A 7 -6.30 19.45 -25.87
CA ASP A 7 -7.52 19.70 -25.10
C ASP A 7 -7.70 18.54 -24.11
N THR A 8 -7.02 18.63 -22.95
CA THR A 8 -7.21 17.73 -21.78
C THR A 8 -7.90 18.45 -20.63
N GLU A 9 -8.32 19.70 -20.83
CA GLU A 9 -9.03 20.47 -19.84
C GLU A 9 -10.52 20.13 -19.92
N CYS A 10 -11.01 19.26 -19.01
CA CYS A 10 -12.27 19.43 -18.28
C CYS A 10 -12.64 18.15 -17.47
N VAL A 11 -12.34 16.95 -17.96
CA VAL A 11 -12.77 15.71 -17.28
C VAL A 11 -11.81 15.28 -16.15
N ASP A 12 -10.51 15.57 -16.27
CA ASP A 12 -9.50 15.06 -15.33
C ASP A 12 -9.45 15.86 -14.02
N SER A 13 -9.67 17.18 -14.10
CA SER A 13 -9.64 18.07 -12.92
C SER A 13 -10.77 17.78 -11.93
N ASP A 14 -11.94 17.34 -12.41
CA ASP A 14 -13.09 17.07 -11.56
C ASP A 14 -12.88 15.83 -10.70
N ILE A 15 -12.24 14.79 -11.26
CA ILE A 15 -11.90 13.55 -10.57
C ILE A 15 -10.89 13.82 -9.46
N TYR A 16 -9.80 14.53 -9.77
CA TYR A 16 -8.78 14.83 -8.78
C TYR A 16 -9.33 15.70 -7.64
N ARG A 17 -10.16 16.69 -7.97
CA ARG A 17 -10.84 17.52 -6.96
C ARG A 17 -11.81 16.70 -6.12
N ALA A 18 -12.56 15.77 -6.71
CA ALA A 18 -13.49 14.89 -6.00
C ALA A 18 -12.77 13.92 -5.04
N LEU A 19 -11.53 13.54 -5.35
CA LEU A 19 -10.64 12.75 -4.49
C LEU A 19 -9.92 13.60 -3.43
N GLY A 20 -10.09 14.91 -3.44
CA GLY A 20 -9.50 15.84 -2.48
C GLY A 20 -8.06 16.26 -2.80
N PHE A 21 -7.60 16.08 -4.03
CA PHE A 21 -6.36 16.68 -4.50
C PHE A 21 -6.54 18.18 -4.77
N LYS A 22 -5.49 18.96 -4.51
CA LYS A 22 -5.46 20.41 -4.73
C LYS A 22 -4.39 20.79 -5.74
N GLU A 23 -4.61 21.92 -6.42
CA GLU A 23 -3.61 22.57 -7.25
C GLU A 23 -2.37 22.96 -6.43
N LEU A 24 -1.20 22.86 -7.08
CA LEU A 24 0.10 23.19 -6.51
C LEU A 24 0.08 24.64 -5.95
N GLY A 25 0.34 24.80 -4.64
CA GLY A 25 0.48 26.12 -4.00
C GLY A 25 -0.66 26.57 -3.08
N LYS A 26 -1.79 25.85 -3.01
CA LYS A 26 -2.83 26.08 -2.00
C LYS A 26 -2.61 25.16 -0.79
N GLY A 27 -2.40 25.74 0.39
CA GLY A 27 -2.20 25.00 1.64
C GLY A 27 -3.27 23.92 1.91
N VAL A 28 -2.86 22.81 2.51
CA VAL A 28 -3.76 21.71 2.88
C VAL A 28 -4.72 22.21 3.97
N VAL A 29 -6.01 22.23 3.64
CA VAL A 29 -7.10 22.47 4.60
C VAL A 29 -7.90 21.18 4.55
N GLY A 30 -7.63 20.28 5.49
CA GLY A 30 -8.30 18.98 5.60
C GLY A 30 -7.52 17.79 5.01
N THR A 31 -7.84 16.61 5.53
CA THR A 31 -7.34 15.32 5.04
C THR A 31 -7.94 15.02 3.66
N PRO A 32 -7.13 14.67 2.64
CA PRO A 32 -7.66 14.31 1.31
C PRO A 32 -8.60 13.10 1.38
N ARG A 33 -9.72 13.17 0.67
CA ARG A 33 -10.73 12.10 0.65
C ARG A 33 -10.19 10.76 0.14
N ILE A 34 -9.18 10.79 -0.74
CA ILE A 34 -8.53 9.56 -1.22
C ILE A 34 -8.00 8.70 -0.07
N LEU A 35 -7.57 9.28 1.06
CA LEU A 35 -7.07 8.50 2.19
C LEU A 35 -8.18 7.66 2.85
N SER A 36 -9.38 8.21 2.99
CA SER A 36 -10.53 7.45 3.50
C SER A 36 -11.00 6.37 2.54
N LEU A 37 -10.94 6.64 1.23
CA LEU A 37 -11.26 5.63 0.21
C LEU A 37 -10.27 4.47 0.28
N LEU A 38 -8.97 4.76 0.27
CA LEU A 38 -7.93 3.75 0.39
C LEU A 38 -8.06 2.93 1.69
N SER A 39 -8.37 3.58 2.82
CA SER A 39 -8.60 2.87 4.07
C SER A 39 -9.76 1.89 3.97
N SER A 40 -10.92 2.36 3.51
CA SER A 40 -12.11 1.52 3.38
C SER A 40 -11.86 0.32 2.49
N LEU A 41 -11.17 0.52 1.37
CA LEU A 41 -10.86 -0.55 0.41
C LEU A 41 -9.87 -1.57 0.96
N LEU A 42 -8.87 -1.13 1.71
CA LEU A 42 -7.93 -2.02 2.37
C LEU A 42 -8.60 -2.81 3.49
N GLU A 43 -9.47 -2.18 4.29
CA GLU A 43 -10.26 -2.85 5.32
C GLU A 43 -11.17 -3.93 4.72
N GLU A 44 -11.87 -3.63 3.62
CA GLU A 44 -12.69 -4.60 2.90
C GLU A 44 -11.84 -5.73 2.29
N SER A 45 -10.66 -5.41 1.74
CA SER A 45 -9.74 -6.41 1.21
C SER A 45 -9.24 -7.36 2.29
N VAL A 46 -8.97 -6.87 3.51
CA VAL A 46 -8.57 -7.72 4.64
C VAL A 46 -9.70 -8.66 5.02
N GLN A 47 -10.94 -8.14 5.16
CA GLN A 47 -12.11 -8.94 5.52
C GLN A 47 -12.38 -10.06 4.50
N ARG A 48 -12.28 -9.76 3.20
CA ARG A 48 -12.44 -10.76 2.13
C ARG A 48 -11.35 -11.82 2.17
N ASN A 49 -10.09 -11.41 2.33
CA ASN A 49 -8.96 -12.35 2.41
C ASN A 49 -9.07 -13.30 3.62
N GLU A 50 -9.57 -12.80 4.76
CA GLU A 50 -9.82 -13.63 5.95
C GLU A 50 -10.91 -14.67 5.72
N MET A 51 -11.98 -14.32 4.98
CA MET A 51 -13.06 -15.24 4.63
C MET A 51 -12.61 -16.35 3.65
N GLU A 52 -11.70 -16.05 2.73
CA GLU A 52 -11.18 -17.03 1.75
C GLU A 52 -10.13 -17.98 2.36
N SER A 53 -9.44 -17.55 3.41
CA SER A 53 -8.37 -18.32 4.07
C SER A 53 -8.85 -19.59 4.80
N GLU A 54 -10.16 -19.78 5.00
CA GLU A 54 -10.73 -20.99 5.59
C GLU A 54 -10.67 -22.21 4.64
N THR A 55 -10.31 -22.02 3.37
CA THR A 55 -10.41 -23.06 2.33
C THR A 55 -9.07 -23.61 1.80
N VAL A 56 -7.93 -23.00 2.13
CA VAL A 56 -6.63 -23.40 1.54
C VAL A 56 -5.54 -23.63 2.60
N ASN A 57 -5.12 -24.89 2.71
CA ASN A 57 -4.05 -25.37 3.60
C ASN A 57 -2.66 -25.01 3.02
N PHE A 58 -2.35 -23.70 2.91
CA PHE A 58 -1.00 -23.27 2.53
C PHE A 58 -0.07 -23.51 3.72
N LYS A 59 0.78 -24.54 3.61
CA LYS A 59 1.91 -24.77 4.53
C LYS A 59 2.68 -23.47 4.75
N ASP A 60 2.64 -22.98 5.99
CA ASP A 60 3.53 -22.06 6.72
C ASP A 60 4.70 -21.41 5.96
N ASN A 61 4.44 -20.80 4.81
CA ASN A 61 5.35 -19.85 4.21
C ASN A 61 4.95 -18.48 4.74
N VAL A 62 5.38 -18.19 5.98
CA VAL A 62 5.17 -16.89 6.60
C VAL A 62 5.79 -15.83 5.68
N ALA A 63 4.93 -15.10 4.97
CA ALA A 63 5.37 -13.99 4.14
C ALA A 63 6.07 -12.97 5.05
N MET A 64 7.12 -12.32 4.54
CA MET A 64 7.90 -11.34 5.31
C MET A 64 7.09 -10.15 5.89
N PHE A 65 5.85 -9.96 5.44
CA PHE A 65 4.92 -8.93 5.93
C PHE A 65 3.85 -9.47 6.90
N HIS A 66 4.00 -10.70 7.39
CA HIS A 66 3.09 -11.27 8.37
C HIS A 66 3.37 -10.68 9.76
N GLY A 67 2.38 -10.01 10.33
CA GLY A 67 2.46 -9.54 11.71
C GLY A 67 2.25 -10.69 12.69
N LEU A 68 3.01 -10.70 13.79
CA LEU A 68 2.80 -11.68 14.89
C LEU A 68 1.41 -11.53 15.53
N ARG A 69 0.82 -10.34 15.43
CA ARG A 69 -0.50 -9.99 15.95
C ARG A 69 -1.08 -8.86 15.11
N ALA A 70 -2.41 -8.84 14.99
CA ALA A 70 -3.14 -7.69 14.47
C ALA A 70 -2.77 -6.40 15.24
N PRO A 71 -2.35 -5.33 14.55
CA PRO A 71 -2.11 -4.03 15.19
C PRO A 71 -3.37 -3.49 15.86
N THR A 72 -3.22 -2.77 16.97
CA THR A 72 -4.35 -2.12 17.67
C THR A 72 -4.78 -0.80 17.03
N ILE A 73 -4.00 -0.30 16.07
CA ILE A 73 -4.32 0.88 15.27
C ILE A 73 -5.11 0.47 14.04
N SER A 74 -6.18 1.20 13.71
CA SER A 74 -6.94 0.94 12.48
C SER A 74 -6.15 1.35 11.23
N ILE A 75 -6.53 0.80 10.07
CA ILE A 75 -5.91 1.11 8.78
C ILE A 75 -6.02 2.63 8.51
N GLN A 76 -7.19 3.22 8.75
CA GLN A 76 -7.43 4.66 8.60
C GLN A 76 -6.41 5.50 9.38
N HIS A 77 -6.27 5.24 10.68
CA HIS A 77 -5.38 5.99 11.55
C HIS A 77 -3.90 5.80 11.17
N TYR A 78 -3.55 4.62 10.66
CA TYR A 78 -2.21 4.34 10.18
C TYR A 78 -1.90 5.14 8.90
N ILE A 79 -2.81 5.15 7.92
CA ILE A 79 -2.69 5.95 6.68
C ILE A 79 -2.61 7.45 6.99
N ASP A 80 -3.43 7.96 7.91
CA ASP A 80 -3.40 9.38 8.30
C ASP A 80 -2.06 9.79 8.93
N ARG A 81 -1.40 8.87 9.64
CA ARG A 81 -0.03 9.08 10.14
C ARG A 81 0.97 9.02 8.99
N ILE A 82 0.83 8.09 8.05
CA ILE A 82 1.71 8.00 6.87
C ILE A 82 1.66 9.28 6.04
N PHE A 83 0.47 9.84 5.84
CA PHE A 83 0.31 11.06 5.05
C PHE A 83 1.02 12.29 5.64
N LYS A 84 1.20 12.35 6.96
CA LYS A 84 1.78 13.51 7.66
C LYS A 84 3.31 13.51 7.75
N PHE A 85 3.94 12.35 7.61
CA PHE A 85 5.37 12.16 7.85
C PHE A 85 5.96 11.31 6.73
N PHE A 86 7.26 11.40 6.43
CA PHE A 86 7.87 10.70 5.27
C PHE A 86 9.21 10.03 5.60
N ASN A 87 9.54 9.89 6.88
CA ASN A 87 10.80 9.31 7.33
C ASN A 87 10.58 7.89 7.86
N ASN A 88 11.39 6.93 7.38
CA ASN A 88 11.39 5.55 7.85
C ASN A 88 11.56 5.42 9.37
N ALA A 89 12.38 6.25 10.00
CA ALA A 89 12.52 6.23 11.46
C ALA A 89 11.19 6.55 12.17
N TYR A 90 10.39 7.45 11.58
CA TYR A 90 9.06 7.77 12.10
C TYR A 90 8.07 6.64 11.84
N TYR A 91 8.02 6.11 10.61
CA TYR A 91 7.12 5.00 10.27
C TYR A 91 7.40 3.75 11.10
N ALA A 92 8.67 3.43 11.36
CA ALA A 92 9.06 2.30 12.19
C ALA A 92 8.46 2.43 13.60
N ARG A 93 8.53 3.64 14.19
CA ARG A 93 7.92 3.92 15.50
C ARG A 93 6.40 3.79 15.49
N VAL A 94 5.73 4.22 14.42
CA VAL A 94 4.27 4.09 14.30
C VAL A 94 3.85 2.64 14.08
N GLY A 95 4.61 1.88 13.28
CA GLY A 95 4.37 0.47 12.99
C GLY A 95 4.85 -0.50 14.08
N GLY A 96 5.53 -0.01 15.12
CA GLY A 96 6.00 -0.84 16.23
C GLY A 96 7.20 -1.74 15.88
N VAL A 97 7.97 -1.39 14.85
CA VAL A 97 9.15 -2.12 14.38
C VAL A 97 10.42 -1.30 14.54
N SER A 98 11.57 -1.94 14.48
CA SER A 98 12.84 -1.20 14.45
C SER A 98 13.05 -0.50 13.11
N THR A 99 13.80 0.61 13.08
CA THR A 99 14.12 1.28 11.80
C THR A 99 14.91 0.36 10.85
N ALA A 100 15.79 -0.48 11.39
CA ALA A 100 16.55 -1.44 10.59
C ALA A 100 15.63 -2.50 9.95
N GLU A 101 14.64 -2.98 10.70
CA GLU A 101 13.62 -3.89 10.19
C GLU A 101 12.78 -3.23 9.10
N LEU A 102 12.27 -2.01 9.31
CA LEU A 102 11.51 -1.31 8.28
C LEU A 102 12.31 -1.09 7.00
N ASN A 103 13.59 -0.70 7.11
CA ASN A 103 14.46 -0.53 5.95
C ASN A 103 14.68 -1.87 5.21
N ARG A 104 14.81 -2.98 5.94
CA ARG A 104 14.92 -4.33 5.34
C ARG A 104 13.62 -4.71 4.63
N LEU A 105 12.46 -4.43 5.24
CA LEU A 105 11.15 -4.69 4.65
C LEU A 105 10.96 -3.88 3.35
N GLU A 106 11.35 -2.60 3.37
CA GLU A 106 11.30 -1.72 2.19
C GLU A 106 12.18 -2.27 1.06
N MET A 107 13.44 -2.64 1.34
CA MET A 107 14.32 -3.20 0.30
C MET A 107 13.75 -4.49 -0.31
N SER A 108 13.24 -5.40 0.52
CA SER A 108 12.62 -6.63 0.01
C SER A 108 11.36 -6.36 -0.81
N PHE A 109 10.54 -5.38 -0.42
CA PHE A 109 9.40 -4.93 -1.23
C PHE A 109 9.85 -4.41 -2.60
N LEU A 110 10.88 -3.56 -2.63
CA LEU A 110 11.42 -2.99 -3.86
C LEU A 110 12.00 -4.06 -4.79
N PHE A 111 12.70 -5.05 -4.24
CA PHE A 111 13.15 -6.22 -5.02
C PHE A 111 11.97 -7.03 -5.56
N GLY A 112 10.93 -7.26 -4.76
CA GLY A 112 9.71 -7.93 -5.23
C GLY A 112 8.99 -7.20 -6.37
N LEU A 113 9.16 -5.87 -6.46
CA LEU A 113 8.65 -5.06 -7.56
C LEU A 113 9.61 -4.99 -8.77
N ASP A 114 10.78 -5.63 -8.73
CA ASP A 114 11.87 -5.41 -9.68
C ASP A 114 12.22 -3.93 -9.86
N PHE A 115 12.06 -3.12 -8.79
CA PHE A 115 12.19 -1.65 -8.82
C PHE A 115 11.32 -0.95 -9.89
N ARG A 116 10.25 -1.60 -10.38
CA ARG A 116 9.33 -1.04 -11.37
C ARG A 116 8.30 -0.13 -10.70
N LEU A 117 8.77 1.04 -10.25
CA LEU A 117 7.97 2.03 -9.51
C LEU A 117 7.32 3.10 -10.40
N GLN A 118 7.65 3.12 -11.70
CA GLN A 118 7.13 4.13 -12.62
C GLN A 118 5.64 3.91 -12.89
N VAL A 119 4.84 4.95 -12.64
CA VAL A 119 3.41 4.98 -12.96
C VAL A 119 3.17 6.02 -14.04
N THR A 120 2.47 5.65 -15.12
CA THR A 120 2.10 6.60 -16.18
C THR A 120 0.89 7.44 -15.74
N VAL A 121 0.72 8.63 -16.33
CA VAL A 121 -0.45 9.49 -16.06
C VAL A 121 -1.76 8.73 -16.32
N ASN A 122 -1.85 8.01 -17.45
CA ASN A 122 -3.04 7.22 -17.79
C ASN A 122 -3.32 6.12 -16.76
N THR A 123 -2.28 5.47 -16.23
CA THR A 123 -2.41 4.46 -15.18
C THR A 123 -2.92 5.09 -13.88
N PHE A 124 -2.32 6.20 -13.46
CA PHE A 124 -2.72 6.93 -12.25
C PHE A 124 -4.17 7.44 -12.35
N GLN A 125 -4.53 8.04 -13.49
CA GLN A 125 -5.88 8.48 -13.79
C GLN A 125 -6.87 7.31 -13.77
N GLY A 126 -6.51 6.17 -14.37
CA GLY A 126 -7.33 4.96 -14.35
C GLY A 126 -7.66 4.50 -12.93
N TYR A 127 -6.66 4.48 -12.04
CA TYR A 127 -6.87 4.15 -10.61
C TYR A 127 -7.72 5.22 -9.89
N CYS A 128 -7.51 6.51 -10.17
CA CYS A 128 -8.34 7.58 -9.60
C CYS A 128 -9.82 7.44 -10.01
N CYS A 129 -10.08 7.11 -11.28
CA CYS A 129 -11.41 6.81 -11.79
C CYS A 129 -12.04 5.60 -11.07
N GLN A 130 -11.26 4.55 -10.81
CA GLN A 130 -11.74 3.36 -10.08
C GLN A 130 -12.11 3.70 -8.64
N LEU A 131 -11.21 4.38 -7.92
CA LEU A 131 -11.44 4.82 -6.54
C LEU A 131 -12.68 5.72 -6.42
N GLN A 132 -12.95 6.57 -7.41
CA GLN A 132 -14.15 7.39 -7.43
C GLN A 132 -15.43 6.57 -7.66
N LYS A 133 -15.38 5.52 -8.49
CA LYS A 133 -16.53 4.65 -8.79
C LYS A 133 -16.88 3.72 -7.62
N GLU A 134 -15.86 3.15 -6.97
CA GLU A 134 -16.04 2.31 -5.77
C GLU A 134 -16.69 3.09 -4.61
N CYS A 135 -16.64 4.44 -4.65
CA CYS A 135 -17.37 5.28 -3.71
C CYS A 135 -18.89 5.30 -3.94
N TRP A 136 -19.37 4.96 -5.14
CA TRP A 136 -20.79 4.96 -5.50
C TRP A 136 -21.39 3.57 -5.63
N GLU A 137 -20.56 2.57 -5.94
CA GLU A 137 -20.98 1.19 -6.13
C GLU A 137 -20.11 0.31 -5.21
N GLY A 138 -20.68 -0.16 -4.11
CA GLY A 138 -19.99 -1.01 -3.12
C GLY A 138 -19.68 -2.42 -3.64
N ASN A 139 -18.84 -2.53 -4.67
CA ASN A 139 -18.51 -3.79 -5.35
C ASN A 139 -16.99 -4.03 -5.46
N GLN A 140 -16.57 -5.16 -4.89
CA GLN A 140 -15.53 -6.12 -5.29
C GLN A 140 -14.28 -5.59 -6.01
N ILE A 141 -13.18 -5.42 -5.26
CA ILE A 141 -11.84 -5.52 -5.86
C ILE A 141 -11.52 -6.99 -6.08
N GLU A 142 -11.99 -7.55 -7.20
CA GLU A 142 -11.36 -8.75 -7.75
C GLU A 142 -10.07 -8.33 -8.46
N ARG A 143 -8.94 -8.51 -7.77
CA ARG A 143 -7.75 -9.17 -8.30
C ARG A 143 -6.65 -9.24 -7.23
N PRO A 144 -5.92 -10.35 -7.12
CA PRO A 144 -4.61 -10.31 -6.48
C PRO A 144 -3.78 -9.27 -7.23
N ILE A 145 -3.06 -8.42 -6.49
CA ILE A 145 -2.08 -7.50 -7.05
C ILE A 145 -1.11 -8.36 -7.89
N ARG A 146 -1.33 -8.45 -9.20
CA ARG A 146 -0.36 -9.00 -10.16
C ARG A 146 0.70 -7.93 -10.41
N ALA A 147 1.27 -7.37 -9.35
CA ALA A 147 2.52 -6.63 -9.47
C ALA A 147 3.60 -7.67 -9.70
N CYS A 148 4.36 -7.49 -10.80
CA CYS A 148 5.59 -8.17 -11.19
C CYS A 148 5.71 -9.67 -10.85
N GLY A 149 5.84 -10.49 -11.89
CA GLY A 149 6.04 -11.94 -11.83
C GLY A 149 6.97 -12.43 -10.71
N ILE A 150 6.40 -12.65 -9.53
CA ILE A 150 7.01 -13.37 -8.43
C ILE A 150 7.22 -14.79 -8.96
N LYS A 151 8.44 -15.09 -9.40
CA LYS A 151 8.88 -16.49 -9.55
C LYS A 151 8.93 -17.08 -8.15
N ASP A 152 8.15 -18.13 -7.93
CA ASP A 152 8.03 -18.93 -6.71
C ASP A 152 9.34 -19.60 -6.28
N SER A 153 10.34 -18.81 -5.87
CA SER A 153 11.60 -19.35 -5.36
C SER A 153 12.23 -18.37 -4.38
N TRP A 154 11.66 -18.34 -3.17
CA TRP A 154 12.31 -17.73 -2.02
C TRP A 154 13.27 -18.77 -1.42
N PRO A 155 14.59 -18.56 -1.42
CA PRO A 155 15.49 -19.45 -0.71
C PRO A 155 15.30 -19.22 0.79
N SER A 156 14.65 -20.17 1.45
CA SER A 156 14.62 -20.28 2.91
C SER A 156 16.03 -20.57 3.43
N LYS A 157 16.79 -19.50 3.71
CA LYS A 157 17.99 -19.63 4.55
C LYS A 157 17.60 -19.27 5.97
N SER A 158 17.14 -20.28 6.71
CA SER A 158 17.14 -20.26 8.17
C SER A 158 18.58 -20.53 8.63
N ASP A 159 19.32 -19.49 8.99
CA ASP A 159 20.49 -19.62 9.86
C ASP A 159 20.58 -18.38 10.74
N THR A 160 19.99 -18.47 11.93
CA THR A 160 20.46 -17.69 13.08
C THR A 160 20.39 -18.61 14.28
N GLN A 161 21.46 -19.36 14.46
CA GLN A 161 21.73 -20.11 15.67
C GLN A 161 21.88 -19.11 16.82
N CYS A 162 20.90 -19.05 17.72
CA CYS A 162 21.02 -18.33 18.98
C CYS A 162 22.19 -18.89 19.79
N ALA A 163 23.13 -18.03 20.19
CA ALA A 163 24.21 -18.38 21.10
C ALA A 163 23.66 -18.75 22.49
N PRO A 164 24.22 -19.76 23.18
CA PRO A 164 23.77 -20.12 24.52
C PRO A 164 24.33 -19.15 25.57
N THR A 165 23.45 -18.70 26.47
CA THR A 165 23.79 -17.97 27.70
C THR A 165 24.57 -18.90 28.64
N ILE A 166 25.82 -18.54 28.94
CA ILE A 166 26.63 -19.17 29.99
C ILE A 166 26.22 -18.56 31.33
N SER A 167 25.59 -19.37 32.18
CA SER A 167 25.42 -19.07 33.60
C SER A 167 26.71 -19.51 34.33
N ARG A 168 27.24 -18.65 35.21
CA ARG A 168 28.30 -18.99 36.16
C ARG A 168 27.74 -19.04 37.57
#